data_AF-A0A5A7RWU8-F1
#
_entry.id   AF-A0A5A7RWU8-F1
#
_cell.length_a   1.000
_cell.length_b   1.000
_cell.length_c   1.000
_cell.angle_alpha   90.00
_cell.angle_beta   90.00
_cell.angle_gamma   90.00
#
_symmetry.space_group_name_H-M   'P 1'
#
loop_
_entity.id
_entity.type
_entity.pdbx_description
1 polymer ?
#
loop_
_entity_poly.entity_id
_entity_poly.type
_entity_poly.pdbx_seq_one_letter_code
_entity_poly.pdbx_strand_id
1 'polypeptide(L)' 'MGGKHFIEWYPGNYGIAVKIKNKIVEKKSQYQKIEIYETENFGKMLVIDGKI' A
#
# COMPACT_ATOMS: atom_id res chain seq x y z
N MET A 1 -2.59 -16.74 11.48
CA MET A 1 -2.80 -15.70 10.44
C MET A 1 -1.72 -14.64 10.63
N GLY A 2 -0.60 -14.77 9.92
CA GLY A 2 0.57 -13.89 10.08
C GLY A 2 1.05 -13.43 8.71
N GLY A 3 1.30 -12.13 8.56
CA GLY A 3 1.75 -11.53 7.31
C GLY A 3 1.55 -10.02 7.34
N LYS A 4 2.44 -9.27 6.69
CA LYS A 4 2.30 -7.82 6.54
C LYS A 4 1.24 -7.53 5.48
N HIS A 5 0.37 -6.56 5.75
CA HIS A 5 -0.67 -6.12 4.82
C HIS A 5 -0.58 -4.60 4.66
N PHE A 6 -0.83 -4.13 3.45
CA PHE A 6 -1.24 -2.75 3.21
C PHE A 6 -2.77 -2.70 3.25
N ILE A 7 -3.35 -1.71 3.94
CA ILE A 7 -4.81 -1.57 4.04
C ILE A 7 -5.19 -0.17 3.55
N GLU A 8 -5.97 -0.11 2.49
CA GLU A 8 -6.62 1.12 2.04
C GLU A 8 -8.01 1.23 2.67
N TRP A 9 -8.24 2.26 3.47
CA TRP A 9 -9.54 2.54 4.09
C TRP A 9 -10.37 3.51 3.26
N TYR A 10 -11.67 3.25 3.23
CA TYR A 10 -12.67 4.07 2.55
C TYR A 10 -13.74 4.57 3.55
N PRO A 11 -14.47 5.66 3.21
CA PRO A 11 -15.63 6.10 3.98
C PRO A 11 -16.65 4.96 4.15
N GLY A 12 -17.29 4.88 5.31
CA GLY A 12 -18.23 3.78 5.61
C GLY A 12 -17.59 2.56 6.27
N ASN A 13 -16.38 2.71 6.82
CA ASN A 13 -15.72 1.72 7.68
C ASN A 13 -15.44 0.38 6.98
N TYR A 14 -15.07 0.43 5.70
CA TYR A 14 -14.58 -0.72 4.95
C TYR A 14 -13.19 -0.43 4.37
N GLY A 15 -12.42 -1.48 4.11
CA GLY A 15 -11.08 -1.35 3.56
C GLY A 15 -10.68 -2.56 2.73
N ILE A 16 -9.72 -2.33 1.83
CA ILE A 16 -9.11 -3.37 1.01
C ILE A 16 -7.74 -3.68 1.60
N ALA A 17 -7.50 -4.96 1.91
CA ALA A 17 -6.22 -5.44 2.42
C ALA A 17 -5.45 -6.19 1.33
N VAL A 18 -4.24 -5.74 1.03
CA VAL A 18 -3.31 -6.41 0.12
C VAL A 18 -2.14 -6.96 0.92
N LYS A 19 -1.90 -8.26 0.84
CA LYS A 19 -0.75 -8.90 1.50
C LYS A 19 0.55 -8.51 0.79
N ILE A 20 1.51 -8.01 1.57
CA ILE A 20 2.79 -7.49 1.07
C ILE A 20 3.96 -8.31 1.60
N LYS A 21 5.00 -8.47 0.76
CA LYS A 21 6.29 -9.01 1.17
C LYS A 21 7.09 -7.92 1.90
N ASN A 22 7.24 -6.76 1.27
CA ASN A 22 7.98 -5.62 1.81
C ASN A 22 7.62 -4.30 1.11
N LYS A 23 7.98 -3.18 1.75
CA LYS A 23 8.02 -1.86 1.11
C LYS A 23 9.36 -1.72 0.38
N ILE A 24 9.32 -1.26 -0.87
CA ILE A 24 10.49 -1.05 -1.74
C ILE A 24 10.91 0.42 -1.70
N VAL A 25 9.94 1.34 -1.83
CA VAL A 25 10.19 2.79 -1.87
C VAL A 25 9.22 3.50 -0.93
N GLU A 26 9.71 4.54 -0.26
CA GLU A 26 8.90 5.55 0.43
C GLU A 26 9.55 6.92 0.22
N LYS A 27 8.80 7.84 -0.38
CA LYS A 27 9.28 9.21 -0.65
C LYS A 27 8.14 10.21 -0.46
N LYS A 28 8.42 11.34 0.19
CA LYS A 28 7.54 12.51 0.13
C LYS A 28 8.03 13.45 -0.97
N SER A 29 7.20 13.68 -1.98
CA SER A 29 7.41 14.75 -2.96
C SER A 29 6.84 16.07 -2.44
N GLN A 30 7.02 17.15 -3.19
CA GLN A 30 6.37 18.43 -2.90
C GLN A 30 4.83 18.36 -2.88
N TYR A 31 4.23 17.33 -3.50
CA TYR A 31 2.78 17.19 -3.62
C TYR A 31 2.22 16.06 -2.76
N GLN A 32 2.82 14.87 -2.87
CA GLN A 32 2.22 13.61 -2.44
C GLN A 32 3.25 12.63 -1.89
N LYS A 33 2.80 11.75 -1.00
CA LYS A 33 3.56 10.60 -0.51
C LYS A 33 3.49 9.49 -1.57
N ILE A 34 4.65 8.98 -1.95
CA ILE A 34 4.82 7.95 -2.97
C ILE A 34 5.43 6.74 -2.30
N GLU A 35 4.73 5.61 -2.37
CA GLU A 35 5.17 4.34 -1.82
C GLU A 35 5.09 3.26 -2.91
N ILE A 36 6.06 2.34 -2.92
CA ILE A 36 6.00 1.14 -3.77
C ILE A 36 6.17 -0.08 -2.88
N TYR A 37 5.29 -1.05 -3.02
CA TYR A 37 5.30 -2.31 -2.29
C TYR A 37 5.50 -3.49 -3.23
N GLU A 38 6.23 -4.50 -2.78
CA GLU A 38 6.18 -5.84 -3.40
C GLU A 38 5.04 -6.61 -2.75
N THR A 39 4.03 -6.98 -3.53
CA THR A 39 2.87 -7.76 -3.05
C THR A 39 3.15 -9.26 -3.14
N GLU A 40 2.32 -10.08 -2.48
CA GLU A 40 2.43 -11.54 -2.64
C GLU A 40 2.01 -12.01 -4.04
N ASN A 41 0.91 -11.48 -4.57
CA ASN A 41 0.22 -12.07 -5.74
C ASN A 41 0.01 -11.10 -6.91
N PHE A 42 0.31 -9.81 -6.77
CA PHE A 42 0.00 -8.76 -7.76
C PHE A 42 1.24 -8.03 -8.29
N GLY A 43 2.45 -8.53 -7.99
CA GLY A 43 3.69 -7.87 -8.34
C GLY A 43 3.92 -6.58 -7.55
N LYS A 44 4.45 -5.54 -8.19
CA LYS A 44 4.72 -4.24 -7.56
C LYS A 44 3.46 -3.38 -7.55
N MET A 45 3.14 -2.80 -6.41
CA MET A 45 2.00 -1.92 -6.20
C MET A 45 2.48 -0.51 -5.87
N LEU A 46 2.06 0.46 -6.68
CA LEU A 46 2.24 1.89 -6.40
C LEU A 46 1.13 2.34 -5.45
N VAL A 47 1.48 3.17 -4.48
CA VAL A 47 0.53 3.80 -3.56
C VAL A 47 0.85 5.29 -3.49
N ILE A 48 -0.17 6.11 -3.69
CA ILE A 48 -0.09 7.58 -3.61
C ILE A 48 -0.98 8.04 -2.46
N ASP A 49 -0.41 8.72 -1.47
CA ASP A 49 -1.14 9.23 -0.29
C ASP A 49 -2.03 8.18 0.39
N GLY A 50 -1.57 6.93 0.42
CA GLY A 50 -2.31 5.81 1.03
C GLY A 50 -3.42 5.21 0.16
N LYS A 51 -3.46 5.57 -1.12
CA LYS A 51 -4.41 5.08 -2.13
C LYS A 51 -3.70 4.23 -3.19
N ILE A 52 -4.21 3.04 -3.46
CA ILE A 52 -3.70 2.12 -4.50
C ILE A 52 -4.17 2.60 -5.87
#